data_AF-X0VK50-F1
#
_entry.id   AF-X0VK50-F1
#
_cell.length_a   1.000
_cell.length_b   1.000
_cell.length_c   1.000
_cell.angle_alpha   90.00
_cell.angle_beta   90.00
_cell.angle_gamma   90.00
#
_symmetry.space_group_name_H-M   'P 1'
#
loop_
_entity.id
_entity.type
_entity.pdbx_description
1 polymer ?
#
loop_
_entity_poly.entity_id
_entity_poly.type
_entity_poly.pdbx_seq_one_letter_code
_entity_poly.pdbx_strand_id
1 'polypeptide(L)'
;SAQALSIEHSYDRKFITDAVYKVLKANKLTDARLRLTLTGGPMAESEGKRRATLLIAATKLQPYPAEYYKNGVLVVLCPFRQNPYEPIYGHKTTSYFSRMLGLKKAHQKRAAEALWFTVDNRLAEGCISNVFLVKDSALFTPPIETPVLAGVARKTVCQIALRNSIKFVEKDLSIDDLLAADEIFLTNVIMQVMPVTSVEKHSVGDGKVGPMTKKLMKYFDDFVKESCRQNK
;
A
#
# COMPACT_ATOMS: atom_id res chain seq x y z
N SER A 1 -7.31 -8.62 -9.90
CA SER A 1 -7.88 -7.40 -10.50
C SER A 1 -8.43 -7.66 -11.90
N ALA A 2 -7.61 -7.92 -12.93
CA ALA A 2 -8.09 -8.02 -14.32
C ALA A 2 -9.23 -9.04 -14.49
N GLN A 3 -9.01 -10.28 -14.04
CA GLN A 3 -10.04 -11.32 -14.03
C GLN A 3 -11.31 -10.92 -13.27
N ALA A 4 -11.17 -10.37 -12.06
CA ALA A 4 -12.31 -9.97 -11.22
C ALA A 4 -13.11 -8.78 -11.78
N LEU A 5 -12.48 -7.97 -12.65
CA LEU A 5 -13.08 -6.80 -13.30
C LEU A 5 -13.40 -7.06 -14.78
N SER A 6 -13.42 -8.32 -15.20
CA SER A 6 -13.72 -8.73 -16.58
C SER A 6 -12.88 -8.03 -17.65
N ILE A 7 -11.60 -7.76 -17.35
CA ILE A 7 -10.63 -7.26 -18.34
C ILE A 7 -9.89 -8.46 -18.92
N GLU A 8 -10.35 -8.93 -20.07
CA GLU A 8 -9.74 -10.04 -20.80
C GLU A 8 -8.39 -9.67 -21.42
N HIS A 9 -7.42 -10.57 -21.32
CA HIS A 9 -6.13 -10.43 -21.99
C HIS A 9 -5.48 -11.80 -22.24
N SER A 10 -4.61 -11.89 -23.24
CA SER A 10 -3.86 -13.11 -23.59
C SER A 10 -2.43 -13.15 -23.04
N TYR A 11 -1.99 -12.11 -22.32
CA TYR A 11 -0.64 -12.04 -21.77
C TYR A 11 -0.44 -13.06 -20.63
N ASP A 12 0.42 -14.05 -20.85
CA ASP A 12 0.83 -14.98 -19.81
C ASP A 12 1.94 -14.40 -18.90
N ARG A 13 2.24 -15.13 -17.82
CA ARG A 13 3.26 -14.71 -16.85
C ARG A 13 4.66 -14.60 -17.49
N LYS A 14 5.01 -15.52 -18.39
CA LYS A 14 6.34 -15.54 -19.02
C LYS A 14 6.52 -14.29 -19.89
N PHE A 15 5.54 -13.98 -20.72
CA PHE A 15 5.51 -12.80 -21.56
C PHE A 15 5.65 -11.52 -20.74
N ILE A 16 4.89 -11.38 -19.64
CA ILE A 16 4.97 -10.21 -18.76
C ILE A 16 6.36 -10.10 -18.13
N THR A 17 6.91 -11.20 -17.63
CA THR A 17 8.26 -11.24 -17.04
C THR A 17 9.33 -10.84 -18.06
N ASP A 18 9.30 -11.42 -19.27
CA ASP A 18 10.24 -11.10 -20.34
C ASP A 18 10.13 -9.61 -20.75
N ALA A 19 8.90 -9.08 -20.82
CA ALA A 19 8.66 -7.67 -21.12
C ALA A 19 9.20 -6.74 -20.02
N VAL A 20 9.05 -7.10 -18.74
CA VAL A 20 9.65 -6.37 -17.62
C VAL A 20 11.17 -6.31 -17.76
N TYR A 21 11.84 -7.44 -18.02
CA TYR A 21 13.30 -7.45 -18.20
C TYR A 21 13.75 -6.64 -19.42
N LYS A 22 12.99 -6.65 -20.52
CA LYS A 22 13.27 -5.79 -21.69
C LYS A 22 13.22 -4.31 -21.32
N VAL A 23 12.20 -3.87 -20.57
CA VAL A 23 12.08 -2.47 -20.13
C VAL A 23 13.21 -2.09 -19.18
N LEU A 24 13.56 -2.95 -18.21
CA LEU A 24 14.67 -2.69 -17.29
C LEU A 24 16.01 -2.57 -18.02
N LYS A 25 16.31 -3.49 -18.95
CA LYS A 25 17.53 -3.48 -19.77
C LYS A 25 17.61 -2.22 -20.64
N ALA A 26 16.51 -1.84 -21.30
CA ALA A 26 16.46 -0.65 -22.14
C ALA A 26 16.76 0.63 -21.35
N ASN A 27 16.32 0.70 -20.09
CA ASN A 27 16.57 1.84 -19.20
C ASN A 27 17.86 1.72 -18.38
N LYS A 28 18.64 0.63 -18.54
CA LYS A 28 19.85 0.33 -17.74
C LYS A 28 19.59 0.36 -16.23
N LEU A 29 18.43 -0.13 -15.79
CA LEU A 29 18.03 -0.13 -14.39
C LEU A 29 18.23 -1.50 -13.75
N THR A 30 18.95 -1.52 -12.62
CA THR A 30 19.13 -2.71 -11.76
C THR A 30 18.35 -2.61 -10.46
N ASP A 31 17.95 -1.40 -10.07
CA ASP A 31 17.03 -1.11 -8.97
C ASP A 31 16.00 -0.08 -9.44
N ALA A 32 14.72 -0.49 -9.45
CA ALA A 32 13.68 0.20 -10.19
C ALA A 32 12.31 0.11 -9.53
N ARG A 33 11.54 1.19 -9.70
CA ARG A 33 10.09 1.16 -9.53
C ARG A 33 9.46 0.76 -10.87
N LEU A 34 8.72 -0.34 -10.86
CA LEU A 34 7.93 -0.82 -12.00
C LEU A 34 6.47 -0.39 -11.89
N ARG A 35 5.88 0.04 -13.00
CA ARG A 35 4.45 0.33 -13.15
C ARG A 35 3.91 -0.47 -14.32
N LEU A 36 3.13 -1.50 -14.00
CA LEU A 36 2.35 -2.24 -14.98
C LEU A 36 0.91 -1.70 -14.96
N THR A 37 0.40 -1.34 -16.12
CA THR A 37 -0.98 -0.87 -16.31
C THR A 37 -1.61 -1.67 -17.44
N LEU A 38 -2.68 -2.39 -17.11
CA LEU A 38 -3.50 -3.09 -18.09
C LEU A 38 -4.79 -2.30 -18.27
N THR A 39 -5.14 -2.01 -19.52
CA THR A 39 -6.46 -1.45 -19.88
C THR A 39 -7.16 -2.41 -20.83
N GLY A 40 -8.48 -2.29 -20.95
CA GLY A 40 -9.21 -2.98 -22.01
C GLY A 40 -8.84 -2.52 -23.42
N GLY A 41 -7.96 -1.53 -23.58
CA GLY A 41 -7.63 -0.94 -24.86
C GLY A 41 -8.74 -0.01 -25.39
N PRO A 42 -8.59 0.47 -26.63
CA PRO A 42 -9.51 1.42 -27.24
C PRO A 42 -10.93 0.84 -27.32
N MET A 43 -11.93 1.73 -27.40
CA MET A 43 -13.29 1.30 -27.75
C MET A 43 -13.24 0.64 -29.14
N ALA A 44 -13.94 -0.48 -29.26
CA ALA A 44 -14.10 -1.22 -30.51
C ALA A 44 -15.59 -1.32 -30.83
N GLU A 45 -15.94 -1.51 -32.09
CA GLU A 45 -17.32 -1.69 -32.56
C GLU A 45 -18.02 -2.90 -31.90
N SER A 46 -17.24 -3.89 -31.46
CA SER A 46 -17.73 -5.11 -30.80
C SER A 46 -16.73 -5.58 -29.74
N GLU A 47 -17.20 -6.10 -28.61
CA GLU A 47 -16.35 -6.55 -27.50
C GLU A 47 -15.30 -7.59 -27.93
N GLY A 48 -15.64 -8.53 -28.82
CA GLY A 48 -14.71 -9.57 -29.31
C GLY A 48 -13.54 -9.04 -30.17
N LYS A 49 -13.59 -7.79 -30.64
CA LYS A 49 -12.47 -7.15 -31.36
C LYS A 49 -11.57 -6.33 -30.42
N ARG A 50 -11.99 -6.16 -29.16
CA ARG A 50 -11.29 -5.33 -28.21
C ARG A 50 -10.00 -6.03 -27.76
N ARG A 51 -8.87 -5.32 -27.85
CA ARG A 51 -7.56 -5.84 -27.44
C ARG A 51 -7.04 -5.06 -26.25
N ALA A 52 -6.82 -5.76 -25.13
CA ALA A 52 -6.21 -5.16 -23.96
C ALA A 52 -4.84 -4.55 -24.30
N THR A 53 -4.52 -3.46 -23.61
CA THR A 53 -3.22 -2.79 -23.73
C THR A 53 -2.47 -2.94 -22.41
N LEU A 54 -1.32 -3.62 -22.46
CA LEU A 54 -0.37 -3.68 -21.35
C LEU A 54 0.73 -2.64 -21.54
N LEU A 55 0.78 -1.66 -20.66
CA LEU A 55 1.87 -0.70 -20.54
C LEU A 55 2.76 -1.07 -19.36
N ILE A 56 4.06 -1.23 -19.62
CA ILE A 56 5.09 -1.46 -18.60
C ILE A 56 6.06 -0.28 -18.64
N ALA A 57 6.15 0.44 -17.52
CA ALA A 57 7.12 1.52 -17.35
C ALA A 57 8.04 1.22 -16.16
N ALA A 58 9.28 1.68 -16.25
CA ALA A 58 10.26 1.60 -15.18
C ALA A 58 10.89 2.97 -14.94
N THR A 59 11.09 3.32 -13.68
CA THR A 59 11.89 4.47 -13.26
C THR A 59 12.90 4.03 -12.22
N LYS A 60 13.96 4.82 -12.02
CA LYS A 60 14.86 4.61 -10.87
C LYS A 60 14.04 4.57 -9.58
N LEU A 61 14.36 3.62 -8.69
CA LEU A 61 13.77 3.60 -7.37
C LEU A 61 14.22 4.86 -6.61
N GLN A 62 13.25 5.62 -6.09
CA GLN A 62 13.52 6.77 -5.25
C GLN A 62 13.09 6.44 -3.82
N PRO A 63 14.01 6.42 -2.85
CA PRO A 63 13.64 6.22 -1.46
C PRO A 63 12.92 7.44 -0.91
N TYR A 64 12.08 7.22 0.09
CA TYR A 64 11.54 8.32 0.90
C TYR A 64 12.66 8.92 1.78
N PRO A 65 12.53 10.19 2.20
CA PRO A 65 13.51 10.82 3.09
C PRO A 65 13.75 10.01 4.37
N ALA A 66 15.03 9.84 4.75
CA ALA A 66 15.41 9.08 5.95
C ALA A 66 14.79 9.65 7.24
N GLU A 67 14.54 10.96 7.27
CA GLU A 67 13.86 11.65 8.37
C GLU A 67 12.44 11.12 8.64
N TYR A 68 11.72 10.65 7.62
CA TYR A 68 10.37 10.10 7.81
C TYR A 68 10.41 8.82 8.63
N TYR A 69 11.47 8.03 8.47
CA TYR A 69 11.69 6.80 9.22
C TYR A 69 12.27 7.06 10.62
N LYS A 70 13.06 8.13 10.76
CA LYS A 70 13.66 8.51 12.05
C LYS A 70 12.64 9.16 12.99
N ASN A 71 11.82 10.07 12.46
CA ASN A 71 10.95 10.95 13.24
C ASN A 71 9.46 10.56 13.14
N GLY A 72 9.10 9.72 12.17
CA GLY A 72 7.70 9.47 11.83
C GLY A 72 7.09 10.57 10.99
N VAL A 73 5.92 10.28 10.44
CA VAL A 73 5.14 11.21 9.62
C VAL A 73 3.83 11.60 10.29
N LEU A 74 3.32 12.76 9.90
CA LEU A 74 1.94 13.17 10.14
C LEU A 74 1.03 12.50 9.10
N VAL A 75 -0.09 11.96 9.55
CA VAL A 75 -1.23 11.60 8.68
C VAL A 75 -2.46 12.42 9.06
N VAL A 76 -3.35 12.61 8.09
CA VAL A 76 -4.65 13.27 8.31
C VAL A 76 -5.77 12.30 7.96
N LEU A 77 -7.01 12.69 8.23
CA LEU A 77 -8.18 11.95 7.78
C LEU A 77 -8.56 12.39 6.37
N CYS A 78 -8.82 11.41 5.51
CA CYS A 78 -9.32 11.69 4.17
C CYS A 78 -10.76 12.21 4.26
N PRO A 79 -11.10 13.31 3.55
CA PRO A 79 -12.48 13.80 3.50
C PRO A 79 -13.39 12.89 2.66
N PHE A 80 -12.83 11.97 1.88
CA PHE A 80 -13.56 10.99 1.08
C PHE A 80 -13.69 9.67 1.85
N ARG A 81 -14.69 8.87 1.48
CA ARG A 81 -15.00 7.59 2.13
C ARG A 81 -14.95 6.45 1.12
N GLN A 82 -14.47 5.29 1.56
CA GLN A 82 -14.51 4.08 0.74
C GLN A 82 -15.90 3.45 0.84
N ASN A 83 -16.48 3.13 -0.30
CA ASN A 83 -17.74 2.43 -0.36
C ASN A 83 -17.48 0.94 -0.66
N PRO A 84 -17.84 0.01 0.24
CA PRO A 84 -17.61 -1.43 0.03
C PRO A 84 -18.43 -1.99 -1.13
N TYR A 85 -19.45 -1.27 -1.61
CA TYR A 85 -20.32 -1.68 -2.71
C TYR A 85 -19.81 -1.25 -4.10
N GLU A 86 -18.69 -0.54 -4.19
CA GLU A 86 -18.10 -0.20 -5.49
C GLU A 86 -17.47 -1.44 -6.16
N PRO A 87 -17.63 -1.62 -7.49
CA PRO A 87 -17.11 -2.79 -8.19
C PRO A 87 -15.58 -2.86 -8.21
N ILE A 88 -14.91 -1.71 -8.01
CA ILE A 88 -13.44 -1.62 -7.97
C ILE A 88 -12.85 -1.86 -6.58
N TYR A 89 -13.70 -2.18 -5.60
CA TYR A 89 -13.36 -2.57 -4.25
C TYR A 89 -12.17 -3.56 -4.20
N GLY A 90 -11.22 -3.33 -3.30
CA GLY A 90 -10.09 -4.25 -3.08
C GLY A 90 -9.18 -4.48 -4.29
N HIS A 91 -9.38 -3.76 -5.39
CA HIS A 91 -8.66 -3.95 -6.64
C HIS A 91 -7.76 -2.76 -6.97
N LYS A 92 -6.55 -3.07 -7.44
CA LYS A 92 -5.60 -2.06 -7.91
C LYS A 92 -5.99 -1.59 -9.31
N THR A 93 -6.78 -0.52 -9.41
CA THR A 93 -7.28 0.03 -10.67
C THR A 93 -6.64 1.38 -11.04
N THR A 94 -7.00 1.93 -12.19
CA THR A 94 -6.65 3.30 -12.63
C THR A 94 -7.63 4.36 -12.11
N SER A 95 -8.78 3.96 -11.56
CA SER A 95 -9.77 4.83 -10.91
C SER A 95 -9.24 5.35 -9.57
N TYR A 96 -8.28 6.27 -9.64
CA TYR A 96 -7.47 6.69 -8.48
C TYR A 96 -7.62 8.17 -8.16
N PHE A 97 -8.49 8.90 -8.87
CA PHE A 97 -8.62 10.35 -8.76
C PHE A 97 -8.91 10.80 -7.32
N SER A 98 -9.91 10.21 -6.66
CA SER A 98 -10.28 10.58 -5.29
C SER A 98 -9.14 10.33 -4.30
N ARG A 99 -8.36 9.25 -4.48
CA ARG A 99 -7.16 8.96 -3.69
C ARG A 99 -6.06 10.00 -3.93
N MET A 100 -5.81 10.39 -5.18
CA MET A 100 -4.82 11.43 -5.49
C MET A 100 -5.23 12.80 -4.97
N LEU A 101 -6.52 13.13 -5.02
CA LEU A 101 -7.04 14.37 -4.44
C LEU A 101 -6.95 14.37 -2.92
N GLY A 102 -7.26 13.25 -2.25
CA GLY A 102 -7.07 13.08 -0.80
C GLY A 102 -5.61 13.24 -0.39
N LEU A 103 -4.69 12.60 -1.11
CA LEU A 103 -3.24 12.70 -0.87
C LEU A 103 -2.73 14.13 -1.10
N LYS A 104 -3.18 14.80 -2.17
CA LYS A 104 -2.86 16.21 -2.43
C LYS A 104 -3.30 17.11 -1.26
N LYS A 105 -4.51 16.89 -0.72
CA LYS A 105 -5.02 17.64 0.45
C LYS A 105 -4.19 17.35 1.72
N ALA A 106 -3.72 16.10 1.91
CA ALA A 106 -2.80 15.77 2.99
C ALA A 106 -1.48 16.55 2.88
N HIS A 107 -0.87 16.56 1.68
CA HIS A 107 0.38 17.27 1.43
C HIS A 107 0.26 18.78 1.69
N GLN A 108 -0.89 19.40 1.38
CA GLN A 108 -1.16 20.80 1.69
C GLN A 108 -1.14 21.09 3.20
N LYS A 109 -1.45 20.09 4.03
CA LYS A 109 -1.33 20.13 5.49
C LYS A 109 0.04 19.63 6.00
N ARG A 110 1.02 19.42 5.10
CA ARG A 110 2.34 18.81 5.41
C ARG A 110 2.26 17.39 5.99
N ALA A 111 1.14 16.71 5.79
CA ALA A 111 0.98 15.30 6.11
C ALA A 111 1.49 14.43 4.96
N ALA A 112 2.05 13.26 5.26
CA ALA A 112 2.53 12.32 4.25
C ALA A 112 1.40 11.49 3.64
N GLU A 113 0.28 11.34 4.34
CA GLU A 113 -0.88 10.55 3.91
C GLU A 113 -2.19 11.08 4.51
N ALA A 114 -3.30 10.72 3.88
CA ALA A 114 -4.66 10.74 4.40
C ALA A 114 -5.22 9.32 4.59
N LEU A 115 -5.60 8.97 5.82
CA LEU A 115 -6.30 7.73 6.15
C LEU A 115 -7.76 7.78 5.72
N TRP A 116 -8.18 6.79 4.96
CA TRP A 116 -9.55 6.57 4.52
C TRP A 116 -10.32 5.74 5.53
N PHE A 117 -11.56 6.18 5.74
CA PHE A 117 -12.58 5.42 6.43
C PHE A 117 -13.63 4.98 5.41
N THR A 118 -14.33 3.91 5.74
CA THR A 118 -15.48 3.45 4.99
C THR A 118 -16.70 4.32 5.27
N VAL A 119 -17.74 4.19 4.44
CA VAL A 119 -19.02 4.90 4.63
C VAL A 119 -19.69 4.58 5.97
N ASP A 120 -19.40 3.42 6.56
CA ASP A 120 -19.82 2.96 7.89
C ASP A 120 -18.77 3.23 8.99
N ASN A 121 -17.84 4.17 8.75
CA ASN A 121 -16.86 4.67 9.72
C ASN A 121 -15.85 3.63 10.27
N ARG A 122 -15.53 2.59 9.49
CA ARG A 122 -14.40 1.70 9.77
C ARG A 122 -13.13 2.23 9.10
N LEU A 123 -12.01 2.19 9.81
CA LEU A 123 -10.70 2.48 9.26
C LEU A 123 -10.39 1.48 8.16
N ALA A 124 -10.00 1.96 6.98
CA ALA A 124 -9.62 1.11 5.87
C ALA A 124 -8.11 1.17 5.60
N GLU A 125 -7.63 2.21 4.94
CA GLU A 125 -6.23 2.31 4.53
C GLU A 125 -5.86 3.74 4.16
N GLY A 126 -4.61 4.02 3.80
CA GLY A 126 -4.22 5.31 3.21
C GLY A 126 -4.65 5.44 1.75
N CYS A 127 -4.44 6.62 1.16
CA CYS A 127 -4.60 6.85 -0.27
C CYS A 127 -3.78 5.85 -1.12
N ILE A 128 -2.55 5.54 -0.72
CA ILE A 128 -1.58 4.71 -1.46
C ILE A 128 -0.86 3.66 -0.60
N SER A 129 -1.37 3.36 0.59
CA SER A 129 -0.74 2.46 1.56
C SER A 129 -1.78 1.71 2.39
N ASN A 130 -1.45 0.52 2.89
CA ASN A 130 -2.21 -0.09 4.00
C ASN A 130 -1.80 0.53 5.34
N VAL A 131 -2.60 0.32 6.38
CA VAL A 131 -2.36 0.84 7.75
C VAL A 131 -2.31 -0.30 8.76
N PHE A 132 -1.45 -0.16 9.76
CA PHE A 132 -1.38 -1.04 10.91
C PHE A 132 -1.34 -0.22 12.19
N LEU A 133 -1.97 -0.74 13.24
CA LEU A 133 -1.92 -0.23 14.59
C LEU A 133 -1.17 -1.22 15.48
N VAL A 134 -0.46 -0.71 16.48
CA VAL A 134 0.09 -1.49 17.59
C VAL A 134 -0.68 -1.11 18.84
N LYS A 135 -1.19 -2.11 19.55
CA LYS A 135 -1.78 -1.92 20.89
C LYS A 135 -1.39 -3.10 21.78
N ASP A 136 -0.87 -2.81 22.96
CA ASP A 136 -0.47 -3.83 23.95
C ASP A 136 0.46 -4.90 23.35
N SER A 137 1.45 -4.45 22.57
CA SER A 137 2.41 -5.29 21.82
C SER A 137 1.80 -6.22 20.75
N ALA A 138 0.52 -6.08 20.41
CA ALA A 138 -0.13 -6.79 19.32
C ALA A 138 -0.34 -5.89 18.09
N LEU A 139 -0.26 -6.48 16.91
CA LEU A 139 -0.52 -5.83 15.63
C LEU A 139 -1.98 -5.98 15.21
N PHE A 140 -2.56 -4.89 14.76
CA PHE A 140 -3.91 -4.84 14.21
C PHE A 140 -3.90 -4.18 12.84
N THR A 141 -4.70 -4.70 11.92
CA THR A 141 -4.94 -4.08 10.60
C THR A 141 -6.36 -4.40 10.16
N PRO A 142 -6.99 -3.55 9.34
CA PRO A 142 -8.32 -3.87 8.81
C PRO A 142 -8.28 -5.17 7.99
N PRO A 143 -9.32 -6.03 8.10
CA PRO A 143 -9.42 -7.27 7.36
C PRO A 143 -9.56 -7.00 5.85
N ILE A 144 -9.31 -8.00 5.00
CA ILE A 144 -9.43 -7.84 3.54
C ILE A 144 -10.89 -7.68 3.07
N GLU A 145 -11.83 -7.96 3.96
CA GLU A 145 -13.27 -7.72 3.86
C GLU A 145 -13.65 -6.25 4.14
N THR A 146 -12.74 -5.47 4.73
CA THR A 146 -12.78 -4.00 4.63
C THR A 146 -12.26 -3.60 3.24
N PRO A 147 -12.73 -2.49 2.60
CA PRO A 147 -12.32 -2.01 1.26
C PRO A 147 -10.85 -1.63 1.03
N VAL A 148 -9.93 -2.34 1.67
CA VAL A 148 -8.49 -2.25 1.54
C VAL A 148 -7.97 -3.06 0.37
N LEU A 149 -6.85 -2.62 -0.18
CA LEU A 149 -6.09 -3.42 -1.12
C LEU A 149 -5.38 -4.55 -0.36
N ALA A 150 -5.45 -5.78 -0.86
CA ALA A 150 -4.63 -6.91 -0.39
C ALA A 150 -3.14 -6.72 -0.79
N GLY A 151 -2.48 -5.74 -0.18
CA GLY A 151 -1.15 -5.29 -0.53
C GLY A 151 -0.08 -6.35 -0.30
N VAL A 152 0.85 -6.49 -1.24
CA VAL A 152 1.97 -7.43 -1.08
C VAL A 152 2.89 -7.06 0.10
N ALA A 153 3.10 -5.76 0.37
CA ALA A 153 3.88 -5.33 1.53
C ALA A 153 3.13 -5.59 2.86
N ARG A 154 1.80 -5.39 2.88
CA ARG A 154 0.93 -5.84 3.99
C ARG A 154 1.10 -7.33 4.25
N LYS A 155 1.02 -8.16 3.20
CA LYS A 155 1.24 -9.61 3.30
C LYS A 155 2.62 -9.92 3.88
N THR A 156 3.67 -9.24 3.43
CA THR A 156 5.02 -9.39 3.98
C THR A 156 5.08 -9.03 5.47
N VAL A 157 4.45 -7.93 5.91
CA VAL A 157 4.36 -7.57 7.34
C VAL A 157 3.67 -8.68 8.14
N CYS A 158 2.56 -9.25 7.64
CA CYS A 158 1.86 -10.35 8.30
C CYS A 158 2.75 -11.61 8.42
N GLN A 159 3.50 -11.93 7.35
CA GLN A 159 4.45 -13.06 7.36
C GLN A 159 5.61 -12.83 8.34
N ILE A 160 6.13 -11.61 8.42
CA ILE A 160 7.16 -11.22 9.38
C ILE A 160 6.63 -11.36 10.80
N ALA A 161 5.41 -10.90 11.06
CA ALA A 161 4.78 -11.02 12.38
C ALA A 161 4.66 -12.49 12.80
N LEU A 162 4.14 -13.34 11.93
CA LEU A 162 4.02 -14.77 12.16
C LEU A 162 5.37 -15.45 12.44
N ARG A 163 6.39 -15.17 11.62
CA ARG A 163 7.74 -15.75 11.79
C ARG A 163 8.44 -15.35 13.08
N ASN A 164 8.08 -14.19 13.64
CA ASN A 164 8.71 -13.63 14.84
C ASN A 164 7.80 -13.73 16.08
N SER A 165 6.76 -14.57 16.03
CA SER A 165 5.80 -14.77 17.12
C SER A 165 5.18 -13.47 17.63
N ILE A 166 4.99 -12.49 16.74
CA ILE A 166 4.28 -11.24 17.06
C ILE A 166 2.79 -11.50 16.88
N LYS A 167 2.01 -11.27 17.93
CA LYS A 167 0.55 -11.40 17.86
C LYS A 167 0.00 -10.45 16.80
N PHE A 168 -0.76 -11.00 15.87
CA PHE A 168 -1.35 -10.26 14.76
C PHE A 168 -2.83 -10.63 14.64
N VAL A 169 -3.68 -9.61 14.49
CA VAL A 169 -5.13 -9.78 14.39
C VAL A 169 -5.66 -8.87 13.27
N GLU A 170 -6.34 -9.47 12.30
CA GLU A 170 -7.21 -8.74 11.38
C GLU A 170 -8.54 -8.48 12.08
N LYS A 171 -8.89 -7.21 12.30
CA LYS A 171 -10.17 -6.83 12.91
C LYS A 171 -10.67 -5.51 12.35
N ASP A 172 -11.98 -5.30 12.39
CA ASP A 172 -12.56 -4.00 12.10
C ASP A 172 -12.03 -2.98 13.13
N LEU A 173 -11.59 -1.83 12.61
CA LEU A 173 -10.94 -0.77 13.38
C LEU A 173 -11.76 0.51 13.27
N SER A 174 -11.93 1.20 14.39
CA SER A 174 -12.63 2.47 14.49
C SER A 174 -11.67 3.66 14.58
N ILE A 175 -12.22 4.88 14.63
CA ILE A 175 -11.43 6.07 14.96
C ILE A 175 -10.88 5.99 16.40
N ASP A 176 -11.60 5.36 17.32
CA ASP A 176 -11.17 5.22 18.70
C ASP A 176 -9.99 4.27 18.81
N ASP A 177 -10.00 3.15 18.06
CA ASP A 177 -8.83 2.26 17.97
C ASP A 177 -7.60 3.01 17.42
N LEU A 178 -7.81 3.85 16.39
CA LEU A 178 -6.74 4.66 15.80
C LEU A 178 -6.14 5.64 16.82
N LEU A 179 -6.98 6.34 17.57
CA LEU A 179 -6.54 7.34 18.55
C LEU A 179 -5.98 6.71 19.84
N ALA A 180 -6.39 5.49 20.18
CA ALA A 180 -5.90 4.75 21.34
C ALA A 180 -4.65 3.90 21.07
N ALA A 181 -4.19 3.82 19.81
CA ALA A 181 -3.04 3.03 19.43
C ALA A 181 -1.74 3.53 20.08
N ASP A 182 -0.88 2.59 20.48
CA ASP A 182 0.44 2.90 21.03
C ASP A 182 1.42 3.28 19.91
N GLU A 183 1.29 2.63 18.74
CA GLU A 183 2.05 2.95 17.54
C GLU A 183 1.19 2.79 16.29
N ILE A 184 1.52 3.53 15.23
CA ILE A 184 0.87 3.40 13.92
C ILE A 184 1.96 3.37 12.85
N PHE A 185 1.77 2.55 11.82
CA PHE A 185 2.59 2.63 10.62
C PHE A 185 1.79 2.37 9.35
N LEU A 186 2.32 2.90 8.24
CA LEU A 186 1.81 2.68 6.89
C LEU A 186 2.71 1.70 6.16
N THR A 187 2.14 0.97 5.20
CA THR A 187 2.93 0.08 4.35
C THR A 187 2.50 0.06 2.89
N ASN A 188 3.50 0.09 2.01
CA ASN A 188 3.42 -0.30 0.62
C ASN A 188 4.83 -0.74 0.16
N VAL A 189 4.96 -1.24 -1.07
CA VAL A 189 6.22 -1.78 -1.58
C VAL A 189 7.38 -0.78 -1.62
N ILE A 190 7.11 0.52 -1.74
CA ILE A 190 8.14 1.56 -1.84
C ILE A 190 8.48 2.13 -0.45
N MET A 191 7.47 2.45 0.35
CA MET A 191 7.67 2.99 1.69
C MET A 191 8.09 1.94 2.72
N GLN A 192 7.86 0.65 2.43
CA GLN A 192 8.07 -0.48 3.32
C GLN A 192 7.25 -0.35 4.62
N VAL A 193 7.89 -0.02 5.74
CA VAL A 193 7.24 0.24 7.04
C VAL A 193 7.52 1.69 7.40
N MET A 194 6.50 2.56 7.23
CA MET A 194 6.63 3.99 7.47
C MET A 194 5.93 4.38 8.78
N PRO A 195 6.67 4.82 9.81
CA PRO A 195 6.08 5.14 11.10
C PRO A 195 5.23 6.41 11.05
N VAL A 196 4.12 6.40 11.78
CA VAL A 196 3.21 7.53 11.95
C VAL A 196 3.27 7.96 13.41
N THR A 197 3.60 9.22 13.65
CA THR A 197 3.75 9.79 15.00
C THR A 197 2.66 10.78 15.36
N SER A 198 1.83 11.19 14.39
CA SER A 198 0.67 12.04 14.64
C SER A 198 -0.46 11.77 13.64
N VAL A 199 -1.69 11.88 14.13
CA VAL A 199 -2.94 11.81 13.38
C VAL A 199 -3.71 13.11 13.59
N GLU A 200 -3.88 13.90 12.52
CA GLU A 200 -4.41 15.27 12.59
C GLU A 200 -3.62 16.15 13.58
N LYS A 201 -4.19 16.42 14.75
CA LYS A 201 -3.56 17.19 15.84
C LYS A 201 -3.17 16.32 17.04
N HIS A 202 -3.42 15.02 16.99
CA HIS A 202 -3.19 14.09 18.09
C HIS A 202 -1.86 13.37 17.89
N SER A 203 -1.03 13.33 18.92
CA SER A 203 0.15 12.47 18.95
C SER A 203 -0.27 11.00 19.06
N VAL A 204 0.44 10.13 18.36
CA VAL A 204 0.33 8.67 18.53
C VAL A 204 1.28 8.27 19.65
N GLY A 205 0.77 7.63 20.71
CA GLY A 205 1.57 7.31 21.89
C GLY A 205 2.27 8.55 22.46
N ASP A 206 3.61 8.50 22.55
CA ASP A 206 4.46 9.61 23.00
C ASP A 206 4.92 10.56 21.88
N GLY A 207 4.38 10.40 20.67
CA GLY A 207 4.75 11.18 19.48
C GLY A 207 6.09 10.78 18.87
N LYS A 208 6.67 9.64 19.25
CA LYS A 208 7.93 9.12 18.70
C LYS A 208 7.73 7.78 18.01
N VAL A 209 8.69 7.40 17.17
CA VAL A 209 8.69 6.09 16.53
C VAL A 209 8.86 5.00 17.59
N GLY A 210 7.83 4.18 17.77
CA GLY A 210 7.77 3.15 18.80
C GLY A 210 8.63 1.91 18.51
N PRO A 211 8.84 1.07 19.54
CA PRO A 211 9.73 -0.09 19.47
C PRO A 211 9.25 -1.19 18.51
N MET A 212 7.95 -1.48 18.43
CA MET A 212 7.42 -2.51 17.54
C MET A 212 7.63 -2.13 16.07
N THR A 213 7.35 -0.87 15.73
CA THR A 213 7.53 -0.34 14.38
C THR A 213 9.01 -0.37 13.98
N LYS A 214 9.94 0.02 14.87
CA LYS A 214 11.40 -0.11 14.63
C LYS A 214 11.82 -1.56 14.35
N LYS A 215 11.28 -2.50 15.13
CA LYS A 215 11.53 -3.93 14.97
C LYS A 215 11.05 -4.43 13.61
N LEU A 216 9.84 -4.04 13.21
CA LEU A 216 9.27 -4.37 11.91
C LEU A 216 10.03 -3.74 10.74
N MET A 217 10.50 -2.50 10.86
CA MET A 217 11.35 -1.87 9.85
C MET A 217 12.61 -2.69 9.60
N LYS A 218 13.29 -3.12 10.66
CA LYS A 218 14.49 -3.97 10.57
C LYS A 218 14.16 -5.30 9.88
N TYR A 219 13.12 -5.99 10.34
CA TYR A 219 12.74 -7.28 9.78
C TYR A 219 12.30 -7.21 8.31
N PHE A 220 11.66 -6.11 7.91
CA PHE A 220 11.27 -5.89 6.52
C PHE A 220 12.50 -5.69 5.63
N ASP A 221 13.46 -4.89 6.07
CA ASP A 221 14.74 -4.70 5.35
C ASP A 221 15.52 -6.02 5.22
N ASP A 222 15.60 -6.82 6.29
CA ASP A 222 16.21 -8.15 6.27
C ASP A 222 15.49 -9.08 5.27
N PHE A 223 14.15 -9.10 5.29
CA PHE A 223 13.34 -9.89 4.35
C PHE A 223 13.61 -9.51 2.88
N VAL A 224 13.71 -8.21 2.57
CA VAL A 224 14.01 -7.72 1.22
C VAL A 224 15.40 -8.16 0.79
N LYS A 225 16.41 -8.02 1.67
CA LYS A 225 17.80 -8.43 1.39
C LYS A 225 17.90 -9.93 1.13
N GLU A 226 17.23 -10.76 1.92
CA GLU A 226 17.17 -12.21 1.72
C GLU A 226 16.50 -12.58 0.40
N SER A 227 15.33 -12.00 0.12
CA SER A 227 14.56 -12.27 -1.10
C SER A 227 15.32 -11.86 -2.37
N CYS A 228 16.10 -10.77 -2.32
CA CYS A 228 16.92 -10.33 -3.44
C CYS A 228 18.20 -11.18 -3.60
N ARG A 229 18.73 -11.79 -2.54
CA ARG A 229 19.89 -12.70 -2.61
C ARG A 229 19.53 -14.07 -3.17
N GLN A 230 18.37 -14.61 -2.82
CA GLN A 230 17.89 -15.91 -3.31
C GLN A 230 17.57 -15.93 -4.82
N ASN A 231 17.46 -14.76 -5.45
CA ASN A 231 17.13 -14.59 -6.86
C ASN A 231 18.31 -14.07 -7.72
N LYS A 232 19.54 -14.05 -7.18
CA LYS A 232 20.78 -13.81 -7.93
C LYS A 232 21.49 -15.14 -8.18
#